data_AF-A0A1X7USC7-F1
#
_entry.id   AF-A0A1X7USC7-F1
#
_cell.length_a   1.000
_cell.length_b   1.000
_cell.length_c   1.000
_cell.angle_alpha   90.00
_cell.angle_beta   90.00
_cell.angle_gamma   90.00
#
_symmetry.space_group_name_H-M   'P 1'
#
loop_
_entity.id
_entity.type
_entity.pdbx_description
1 polymer ?
#
loop_
_entity_poly.entity_id
_entity_poly.type
_entity_poly.pdbx_seq_one_letter_code
_entity_poly.pdbx_strand_id
1 'polypeptide(L)'
;MLVPSTVLKISSKTNDSHIQILLIEALEIVLDSPFLDVQVPLTSEKEVSLQGWMQKQYDSHKIISSIVGECTIVPPEVLLKWQWVCVMKLFFEYVVLQNQKETIIFARRIEKFSKKIEDFKNSNTLNIVAFLLSGIEKDPELKKLEAAKQKMIKQSCWSFFLEVLSSLCIDGNILNEDLVDTLIQAVFSTAQNVKDKKLCTYLQNHTEEITYLQSFTIKLILQYEYNTIQSKLDDIMEKISSPSIESFIGIFLANIKAASMQSEEIIFVADSLLGEGHRLLMKCKNNGALSSQCWLAVAKFTKGLEVLAKNIHESVHSPFFDMEADPYLFNVAKSYCLSSDLNDDQTTEGPFWYLIRYIVKIFGSISLMRIFRNIYFKWILPAENFRQDEEFMDIVAVYNPTYQAIRSAVSRATKGDFDELNQTVTSLDSTFTVPLALALFERVKLSYATDIPSKKLSPEILYMVEELLKNQQCIVFPSMQARKDEHEDLIYQMIVVHSVLTILTNKKTGHIRMLSNFLSSPEALKDFLLPAMPIKLSSTKVEDESFLQCSNGHQYTDNMV
;
A
#
# COMPACT_ATOMS: atom_id res chain seq x y z
N MET A 1 -20.89 28.77 19.08
CA MET A 1 -20.00 27.77 18.48
C MET A 1 -18.58 28.30 18.57
N LEU A 2 -17.70 27.62 19.32
CA LEU A 2 -16.26 27.91 19.33
C LEU A 2 -15.70 27.57 17.94
N VAL A 3 -15.02 28.52 17.29
CA VAL A 3 -14.48 28.33 15.94
C VAL A 3 -13.14 27.60 16.06
N PRO A 4 -12.83 26.57 15.23
CA PRO A 4 -11.55 25.85 15.28
C PRO A 4 -10.31 26.75 15.21
N SER A 5 -10.40 27.88 14.49
CA SER A 5 -9.34 28.89 14.40
C SER A 5 -9.03 29.59 15.73
N THR A 6 -9.99 29.63 16.66
CA THR A 6 -9.81 30.22 17.99
C THR A 6 -9.05 29.26 18.91
N VAL A 7 -9.33 27.96 18.81
CA VAL A 7 -8.61 26.90 19.54
C VAL A 7 -7.14 26.83 19.08
N LEU A 8 -6.88 26.88 17.77
CA LEU A 8 -5.52 26.95 17.20
C LEU A 8 -4.74 28.22 17.59
N LYS A 9 -5.42 29.34 17.81
CA LYS A 9 -4.77 30.57 18.32
C LYS A 9 -4.45 30.47 19.82
N ILE A 10 -5.28 29.76 20.58
CA ILE A 10 -5.05 29.50 22.01
C ILE A 10 -3.93 28.45 22.19
N SER A 11 -3.83 27.45 21.30
CA SER A 11 -2.79 26.41 21.34
C SER A 11 -1.36 26.94 21.11
N SER A 12 -1.21 28.11 20.47
CA SER A 12 0.09 28.79 20.33
C SER A 12 0.67 29.36 21.64
N LYS A 13 -0.07 29.27 22.78
CA LYS A 13 0.31 29.78 24.11
C LYS A 13 0.28 28.71 25.22
N THR A 14 0.45 27.43 24.86
CA THR A 14 0.15 26.18 25.60
C THR A 14 0.81 25.93 26.95
N ASN A 15 1.71 26.79 27.43
CA ASN A 15 2.35 26.63 28.75
C ASN A 15 1.73 27.48 29.88
N ASP A 16 0.66 28.23 29.62
CA ASP A 16 -0.04 28.99 30.67
C ASP A 16 -1.10 28.12 31.36
N SER A 17 -0.86 27.79 32.63
CA SER A 17 -1.76 26.98 33.46
C SER A 17 -3.18 27.57 33.58
N HIS A 18 -3.34 28.89 33.46
CA HIS A 18 -4.66 29.53 33.51
C HIS A 18 -5.48 29.25 32.24
N ILE A 19 -4.82 29.14 31.08
CA ILE A 19 -5.48 28.81 29.82
C ILE A 19 -5.97 27.36 29.85
N GLN A 20 -5.18 26.44 30.41
CA GLN A 20 -5.58 25.03 30.54
C GLN A 20 -6.80 24.86 31.47
N ILE A 21 -6.83 25.57 32.60
CA ILE A 21 -7.98 25.55 33.54
C ILE A 21 -9.25 26.03 32.83
N LEU A 22 -9.19 27.15 32.10
CA LEU A 22 -10.34 27.68 31.35
C LEU A 22 -10.80 26.72 30.24
N LEU A 23 -9.88 26.01 29.58
CA LEU A 23 -10.22 25.00 28.57
C LEU A 23 -10.92 23.80 29.20
N ILE A 24 -10.48 23.34 30.38
CA ILE A 24 -11.12 22.25 31.13
C ILE A 24 -12.53 22.65 31.59
N GLU A 25 -12.70 23.84 32.17
CA GLU A 25 -14.01 24.36 32.59
C GLU A 25 -14.96 24.49 31.39
N ALA A 26 -14.48 24.98 30.25
CA ALA A 26 -15.26 25.04 29.02
C ALA A 26 -15.65 23.63 28.52
N LEU A 27 -14.76 22.65 28.65
CA LEU A 27 -15.02 21.27 28.26
C LEU A 27 -16.09 20.63 29.14
N GLU A 28 -16.05 20.85 30.46
CA GLU A 28 -17.09 20.41 31.41
C GLU A 28 -18.46 20.95 31.01
N ILE A 29 -18.56 22.26 30.78
CA ILE A 29 -19.81 22.92 30.36
C ILE A 29 -20.32 22.35 29.03
N VAL A 30 -19.43 22.13 28.07
CA VAL A 30 -19.79 21.57 26.76
C VAL A 30 -20.27 20.13 26.90
N LEU A 31 -19.62 19.30 27.73
CA LEU A 31 -20.02 17.91 27.98
C LEU A 31 -21.34 17.80 28.75
N ASP A 32 -21.73 18.80 29.54
CA ASP A 32 -23.06 18.91 30.16
C ASP A 32 -24.15 19.48 29.24
N SER A 33 -23.78 19.82 28.00
CA SER A 33 -24.73 20.38 27.06
C SER A 33 -25.80 19.36 26.64
N PRO A 34 -27.08 19.77 26.57
CA PRO A 34 -28.15 18.92 26.05
C PRO A 34 -27.95 18.53 24.57
N PHE A 35 -27.04 19.19 23.85
CA PHE A 35 -26.68 18.81 22.48
C PHE A 35 -25.79 17.56 22.41
N LEU A 36 -25.05 17.26 23.49
CA LEU A 36 -24.25 16.05 23.63
C LEU A 36 -24.95 14.95 24.43
N ASP A 37 -26.18 15.22 24.89
CA ASP A 37 -26.97 14.24 25.61
C ASP A 37 -27.33 13.06 24.71
N VAL A 38 -26.77 11.91 25.05
CA VAL A 38 -26.92 10.62 24.37
C VAL A 38 -28.33 10.04 24.55
N GLN A 39 -29.12 10.58 25.48
CA GLN A 39 -30.52 10.18 25.69
C GLN A 39 -31.49 10.86 24.73
N VAL A 40 -31.13 11.99 24.12
CA VAL A 40 -31.97 12.72 23.15
C VAL A 40 -32.47 11.82 22.00
N PRO A 41 -31.61 11.07 21.29
CA PRO A 41 -32.08 10.12 20.25
C PRO A 41 -32.87 8.92 20.80
N LEU A 42 -32.91 8.73 22.14
CA LEU A 42 -33.58 7.60 22.81
C LEU A 42 -34.94 7.95 23.42
N THR A 43 -35.25 9.24 23.56
CA THR A 43 -36.45 9.74 24.28
C THR A 43 -37.34 10.65 23.43
N SER A 44 -36.90 11.10 22.25
CA SER A 44 -37.64 12.11 21.48
C SER A 44 -38.93 11.53 20.85
N GLU A 45 -40.09 11.84 21.44
CA GLU A 45 -41.41 11.66 20.81
C GLU A 45 -41.65 12.63 19.64
N LYS A 46 -40.85 13.70 19.55
CA LYS A 46 -40.79 14.62 18.41
C LYS A 46 -39.53 14.34 17.60
N GLU A 47 -39.65 14.36 16.28
CA GLU A 47 -38.62 14.11 15.27
C GLU A 47 -37.32 14.94 15.45
N VAL A 48 -36.49 14.65 16.46
CA VAL A 48 -35.06 14.94 16.34
C VAL A 48 -34.53 13.85 15.43
N SER A 49 -34.24 14.20 14.17
CA SER A 49 -33.67 13.22 13.24
C SER A 49 -32.34 12.71 13.82
N LEU A 50 -32.19 11.39 13.92
CA LEU A 50 -30.95 10.74 14.34
C LEU A 50 -29.75 11.32 13.55
N GLN A 51 -29.97 11.58 12.26
CA GLN A 51 -29.01 12.26 11.38
C GLN A 51 -28.64 13.67 11.87
N GLY A 52 -29.60 14.48 12.31
CA GLY A 52 -29.36 15.82 12.83
C GLY A 52 -28.62 15.81 14.18
N TRP A 53 -28.85 14.80 15.02
CA TRP A 53 -28.05 14.60 16.23
C TRP A 53 -26.62 14.16 15.89
N MET A 54 -26.47 13.18 14.99
CA MET A 54 -25.15 12.71 14.53
C MET A 54 -24.32 13.83 13.91
N GLN A 55 -24.90 14.70 13.08
CA GLN A 55 -24.18 15.84 12.49
C GLN A 55 -23.59 16.76 13.58
N LYS A 56 -24.38 17.07 14.62
CA LYS A 56 -23.91 17.88 15.75
C LYS A 56 -22.81 17.18 16.55
N GLN A 57 -22.84 15.84 16.65
CA GLN A 57 -21.76 15.07 17.26
C GLN A 57 -20.47 15.18 16.44
N TYR A 58 -20.53 15.08 15.11
CA TYR A 58 -19.34 15.24 14.25
C TYR A 58 -18.75 16.64 14.38
N ASP A 59 -19.60 17.68 14.31
CA ASP A 59 -19.16 19.08 14.43
C ASP A 59 -18.49 19.36 15.78
N SER A 60 -19.03 18.78 16.85
CA SER A 60 -18.51 18.94 18.21
C SER A 60 -17.25 18.10 18.45
N HIS A 61 -17.18 16.90 17.87
CA HIS A 61 -16.09 15.95 18.09
C HIS A 61 -14.74 16.51 17.67
N LYS A 62 -14.66 17.18 16.51
CA LYS A 62 -13.40 17.81 16.07
C LYS A 62 -12.89 18.84 17.08
N ILE A 63 -13.79 19.66 17.61
CA ILE A 63 -13.45 20.73 18.56
C ILE A 63 -13.02 20.13 19.90
N ILE A 64 -13.80 19.20 20.44
CA ILE A 64 -13.54 18.58 21.75
C ILE A 64 -12.26 17.73 21.70
N SER A 65 -12.07 16.90 20.68
CA SER A 65 -10.85 16.11 20.51
C SER A 65 -9.60 16.99 20.39
N SER A 66 -9.68 18.13 19.69
CA SER A 66 -8.58 19.10 19.67
C SER A 66 -8.28 19.69 21.04
N ILE A 67 -9.30 20.04 21.84
CA ILE A 67 -9.07 20.55 23.20
C ILE A 67 -8.43 19.48 24.09
N VAL A 68 -8.94 18.24 24.05
CA VAL A 68 -8.41 17.11 24.83
C VAL A 68 -6.96 16.82 24.45
N GLY A 69 -6.61 16.87 23.16
CA GLY A 69 -5.24 16.61 22.69
C GLY A 69 -4.23 17.71 23.05
N GLU A 70 -4.68 18.96 23.24
CA GLU A 70 -3.82 20.10 23.59
C GLU A 70 -3.64 20.27 25.12
N CYS A 71 -4.57 19.73 25.92
CA CYS A 71 -4.50 19.78 27.37
C CYS A 71 -3.49 18.77 27.92
N THR A 72 -2.52 19.25 28.72
CA THR A 72 -1.48 18.38 29.30
C THR A 72 -2.01 17.44 30.37
N ILE A 73 -3.03 17.87 31.13
CA ILE A 73 -3.73 17.07 32.13
C ILE A 73 -5.23 17.34 31.99
N VAL A 74 -6.00 16.32 31.63
CA VAL A 74 -7.47 16.38 31.66
C VAL A 74 -7.96 15.59 32.88
N PRO A 75 -8.88 16.13 33.70
CA PRO A 75 -9.42 15.39 34.83
C PRO A 75 -10.03 14.05 34.37
N PRO A 76 -9.77 12.93 35.06
CA PRO A 76 -10.25 11.61 34.64
C PRO A 76 -11.77 11.54 34.44
N GLU A 77 -12.56 12.20 35.28
CA GLU A 77 -14.03 12.24 35.19
C GLU A 77 -14.51 12.92 33.90
N VAL A 78 -13.83 14.00 33.50
CA VAL A 78 -14.11 14.78 32.30
C VAL A 78 -13.75 13.99 31.05
N LEU A 79 -12.58 13.35 31.06
CA LEU A 79 -12.14 12.47 29.99
C LEU A 79 -13.08 11.27 29.83
N LEU A 80 -13.48 10.64 30.94
CA LEU A 80 -14.38 9.50 30.93
C LEU A 80 -15.75 9.86 30.34
N LYS A 81 -16.29 11.02 30.71
CA LYS A 81 -17.54 11.54 30.17
C LYS A 81 -17.45 11.79 28.67
N TRP A 82 -16.32 12.32 28.19
CA TRP A 82 -16.08 12.46 26.75
C TRP A 82 -16.01 11.10 26.04
N GLN A 83 -15.28 10.15 26.60
CA GLN A 83 -15.18 8.79 26.05
C GLN A 83 -16.56 8.10 25.97
N TRP A 84 -17.46 8.33 26.94
CA TRP A 84 -18.84 7.83 26.87
C TRP A 84 -19.62 8.40 25.68
N VAL A 85 -19.49 9.70 25.42
CA VAL A 85 -20.11 10.34 24.25
C VAL A 85 -19.56 9.72 22.97
N CYS A 86 -18.24 9.50 22.90
CA CYS A 86 -17.58 8.83 21.77
C CYS A 86 -18.12 7.41 21.55
N VAL A 87 -18.24 6.57 22.59
CA VAL A 87 -18.79 5.21 22.44
C VAL A 87 -20.21 5.25 21.88
N MET A 88 -21.06 6.14 22.39
CA MET A 88 -22.44 6.26 21.91
C MET A 88 -22.48 6.73 20.47
N LYS A 89 -21.69 7.74 20.11
CA LYS A 89 -21.54 8.20 18.72
C LYS A 89 -21.13 7.04 17.81
N LEU A 90 -20.09 6.30 18.16
CA LEU A 90 -19.60 5.15 17.39
C LEU A 90 -20.68 4.07 17.25
N PHE A 91 -21.44 3.77 18.31
CA PHE A 91 -22.52 2.80 18.21
C PHE A 91 -23.62 3.26 17.25
N PHE A 92 -23.99 4.55 17.31
CA PHE A 92 -24.97 5.11 16.39
C PHE A 92 -24.46 5.11 14.95
N GLU A 93 -23.20 5.46 14.73
CA GLU A 93 -22.53 5.51 13.43
C GLU A 93 -22.47 4.14 12.76
N TYR A 94 -21.91 3.15 13.45
CA TYR A 94 -21.61 1.86 12.85
C TYR A 94 -22.77 0.86 12.91
N VAL A 95 -23.64 0.94 13.94
CA VAL A 95 -24.69 -0.07 14.19
C VAL A 95 -26.10 0.46 13.95
N VAL A 96 -26.40 1.71 14.34
CA VAL A 96 -27.78 2.22 14.31
C VAL A 96 -28.14 2.87 12.98
N LEU A 97 -27.26 3.68 12.38
CA LEU A 97 -27.61 4.51 11.23
C LEU A 97 -28.07 3.67 10.02
N GLN A 98 -27.45 2.51 9.81
CA GLN A 98 -27.79 1.58 8.72
C GLN A 98 -28.97 0.65 9.04
N ASN A 99 -29.31 0.45 10.32
CA ASN A 99 -30.27 -0.55 10.79
C ASN A 99 -31.24 0.01 11.84
N GLN A 100 -31.61 1.29 11.72
CA GLN A 100 -32.21 2.05 12.82
C GLN A 100 -33.43 1.38 13.44
N LYS A 101 -34.33 0.82 12.61
CA LYS A 101 -35.56 0.18 13.08
C LYS A 101 -35.28 -1.02 13.99
N GLU A 102 -34.23 -1.77 13.67
CA GLU A 102 -33.89 -3.03 14.35
C GLU A 102 -32.92 -2.83 15.51
N THR A 103 -32.01 -1.85 15.44
CA THR A 103 -30.88 -1.76 16.38
C THR A 103 -30.98 -0.62 17.39
N ILE A 104 -31.85 0.38 17.20
CA ILE A 104 -32.01 1.51 18.14
C ILE A 104 -32.42 1.05 19.55
N ILE A 105 -33.14 -0.07 19.64
CA ILE A 105 -33.56 -0.66 20.92
C ILE A 105 -32.37 -1.05 21.80
N PHE A 106 -31.20 -1.30 21.21
CA PHE A 106 -29.99 -1.68 21.92
C PHE A 106 -29.18 -0.48 22.42
N ALA A 107 -29.44 0.73 21.92
CA ALA A 107 -28.68 1.91 22.31
C ALA A 107 -28.83 2.23 23.81
N ARG A 108 -30.01 1.99 24.42
CA ARG A 108 -30.20 2.07 25.87
C ARG A 108 -29.38 1.03 26.65
N ARG A 109 -29.11 -0.14 26.06
CA ARG A 109 -28.23 -1.15 26.67
C ARG A 109 -26.80 -0.64 26.62
N ILE A 110 -26.33 -0.17 25.47
CA ILE A 110 -24.97 0.40 25.35
C ILE A 110 -24.78 1.57 26.32
N GLU A 111 -25.71 2.53 26.38
CA GLU A 111 -25.63 3.67 27.30
C GLU A 111 -25.48 3.25 28.77
N LYS A 112 -26.33 2.33 29.24
CA LYS A 112 -26.29 1.84 30.63
C LYS A 112 -24.99 1.11 30.96
N PHE A 113 -24.38 0.46 29.96
CA PHE A 113 -23.18 -0.32 30.17
C PHE A 113 -21.91 0.50 30.01
N SER A 114 -21.88 1.51 29.13
CA SER A 114 -20.77 2.46 29.03
C SER A 114 -20.55 3.17 30.37
N LYS A 115 -21.63 3.48 31.11
CA LYS A 115 -21.56 4.05 32.48
C LYS A 115 -20.91 3.13 33.52
N LYS A 116 -20.73 1.83 33.24
CA LYS A 116 -20.03 0.88 34.13
C LYS A 116 -18.53 0.79 33.86
N ILE A 117 -18.07 1.41 32.76
CA ILE A 117 -16.67 1.46 32.42
C ILE A 117 -16.09 2.67 33.16
N GLU A 118 -15.17 2.40 34.09
CA GLU A 118 -14.47 3.42 34.86
C GLU A 118 -13.23 3.95 34.12
N ASP A 119 -12.65 3.12 33.23
CA ASP A 119 -11.53 3.49 32.37
C ASP A 119 -11.55 2.63 31.10
N PHE A 120 -11.62 3.27 29.93
CA PHE A 120 -11.61 2.58 28.65
C PHE A 120 -10.28 1.89 28.33
N LYS A 121 -9.19 2.29 28.98
CA LYS A 121 -7.88 1.65 28.84
C LYS A 121 -7.78 0.36 29.66
N ASN A 122 -8.70 0.10 30.59
CA ASN A 122 -8.69 -1.12 31.39
C ASN A 122 -8.93 -2.36 30.50
N SER A 123 -8.15 -3.42 30.73
CA SER A 123 -8.28 -4.70 30.01
C SER A 123 -9.69 -5.31 30.08
N ASN A 124 -10.43 -5.06 31.16
CA ASN A 124 -11.80 -5.53 31.33
C ASN A 124 -12.81 -4.82 30.40
N THR A 125 -12.48 -3.64 29.87
CA THR A 125 -13.36 -2.89 28.96
C THR A 125 -13.70 -3.70 27.71
N LEU A 126 -12.73 -4.39 27.12
CA LEU A 126 -12.97 -5.24 25.96
C LEU A 126 -13.88 -6.42 26.28
N ASN A 127 -13.74 -7.02 27.46
CA ASN A 127 -14.64 -8.08 27.92
C ASN A 127 -16.08 -7.59 28.08
N ILE A 128 -16.27 -6.37 28.57
CA ILE A 128 -17.58 -5.74 28.72
C ILE A 128 -18.21 -5.47 27.35
N VAL A 129 -17.46 -4.85 26.42
CA VAL A 129 -17.95 -4.55 25.06
C VAL A 129 -18.28 -5.84 24.31
N ALA A 130 -17.38 -6.83 24.31
CA ALA A 130 -17.61 -8.12 23.67
C ALA A 130 -18.83 -8.86 24.22
N PHE A 131 -19.04 -8.82 25.54
CA PHE A 131 -20.23 -9.41 26.17
C PHE A 131 -21.52 -8.75 25.68
N LEU A 132 -21.53 -7.43 25.54
CA LEU A 132 -22.68 -6.67 25.07
C LEU A 132 -23.01 -6.98 23.62
N LEU A 133 -22.01 -6.96 22.76
CA LEU A 133 -22.18 -7.26 21.34
C LEU A 133 -22.64 -8.70 21.14
N SER A 134 -22.10 -9.67 21.88
CA SER A 134 -22.62 -11.05 21.86
C SER A 134 -24.07 -11.12 22.32
N GLY A 135 -24.46 -10.30 23.31
CA GLY A 135 -25.84 -10.18 23.77
C GLY A 135 -26.78 -9.59 22.73
N ILE A 136 -26.32 -8.61 21.94
CA ILE A 136 -27.06 -8.04 20.81
C ILE A 136 -27.22 -9.10 19.72
N GLU A 137 -26.13 -9.71 19.26
CA GLU A 137 -26.12 -10.70 18.16
C GLU A 137 -26.94 -11.96 18.46
N LYS A 138 -27.12 -12.30 19.75
CA LYS A 138 -27.93 -13.45 20.19
C LYS A 138 -29.36 -13.08 20.56
N ASP A 139 -29.73 -11.81 20.48
CA ASP A 139 -31.06 -11.33 20.87
C ASP A 139 -32.16 -12.00 20.02
N PRO A 140 -33.23 -12.51 20.63
CA PRO A 140 -34.32 -13.16 19.90
C PRO A 140 -34.95 -12.30 18.81
N GLU A 141 -34.97 -10.97 18.96
CA GLU A 141 -35.53 -10.07 17.95
C GLU A 141 -34.67 -10.03 16.68
N LEU A 142 -33.34 -10.14 16.80
CA LEU A 142 -32.47 -10.23 15.63
C LEU A 142 -32.58 -11.60 14.93
N LYS A 143 -32.81 -12.67 15.69
CA LYS A 143 -32.98 -14.03 15.12
C LYS A 143 -34.24 -14.17 14.24
N LYS A 144 -35.21 -13.28 14.39
CA LYS A 144 -36.42 -13.23 13.55
C LYS A 144 -36.19 -12.56 12.19
N LEU A 145 -35.06 -11.88 12.01
CA LEU A 145 -34.73 -11.18 10.75
C LEU A 145 -34.21 -12.16 9.69
N GLU A 146 -34.20 -11.72 8.43
CA GLU A 146 -33.60 -12.48 7.34
C GLU A 146 -32.07 -12.65 7.51
N ALA A 147 -31.53 -13.76 7.02
CA ALA A 147 -30.12 -14.11 7.21
C ALA A 147 -29.15 -13.03 6.69
N ALA A 148 -29.47 -12.36 5.58
CA ALA A 148 -28.66 -11.27 5.03
C ALA A 148 -28.61 -10.07 6.00
N LYS A 149 -29.74 -9.70 6.60
CA LYS A 149 -29.84 -8.58 7.54
C LYS A 149 -29.15 -8.91 8.87
N GLN A 150 -29.25 -10.16 9.34
CA GLN A 150 -28.49 -10.64 10.49
C GLN A 150 -26.97 -10.54 10.25
N LYS A 151 -26.50 -10.95 9.06
CA LYS A 151 -25.08 -10.85 8.70
C LYS A 151 -24.60 -9.39 8.67
N MET A 152 -25.39 -8.49 8.09
CA MET A 152 -25.05 -7.06 8.05
C MET A 152 -24.93 -6.44 9.44
N ILE A 153 -25.88 -6.73 10.35
CA ILE A 153 -25.83 -6.23 11.73
C ILE A 153 -24.62 -6.79 12.49
N LYS A 154 -24.25 -8.06 12.28
CA LYS A 154 -23.01 -8.64 12.85
C LYS A 154 -21.76 -7.90 12.37
N GLN A 155 -21.66 -7.61 11.08
CA GLN A 155 -20.54 -6.84 10.51
C GLN A 155 -20.49 -5.41 11.07
N SER A 156 -21.64 -4.77 11.27
CA SER A 156 -21.75 -3.47 11.95
C SER A 156 -21.25 -3.54 13.41
N CYS A 157 -21.66 -4.56 14.17
CA CYS A 157 -21.20 -4.78 15.55
C CYS A 157 -19.69 -5.00 15.61
N TRP A 158 -19.14 -5.77 14.67
CA TRP A 158 -17.71 -6.00 14.54
C TRP A 158 -16.94 -4.69 14.24
N SER A 159 -17.44 -3.89 13.30
CA SER A 159 -16.84 -2.59 12.96
C SER A 159 -16.83 -1.65 14.16
N PHE A 160 -17.94 -1.59 14.90
CA PHE A 160 -18.03 -0.85 16.16
C PHE A 160 -17.03 -1.35 17.21
N PHE A 161 -16.87 -2.67 17.37
CA PHE A 161 -15.89 -3.24 18.29
C PHE A 161 -14.46 -2.79 17.96
N LEU A 162 -14.08 -2.89 16.68
CA LEU A 162 -12.76 -2.47 16.23
C LEU A 162 -12.52 -0.98 16.45
N GLU A 163 -13.53 -0.14 16.22
CA GLU A 163 -13.39 1.31 16.37
C GLU A 163 -13.29 1.74 17.84
N VAL A 164 -14.01 1.07 18.75
CA VAL A 164 -13.83 1.28 20.20
C VAL A 164 -12.42 0.86 20.64
N LEU A 165 -11.94 -0.28 20.12
CA LEU A 165 -10.60 -0.77 20.41
C LEU A 165 -9.52 0.21 19.91
N SER A 166 -9.60 0.68 18.67
CA SER A 166 -8.62 1.59 18.07
C SER A 166 -8.64 2.99 18.66
N SER A 167 -9.83 3.56 18.88
CA SER A 167 -10.00 4.98 19.20
C SER A 167 -10.09 5.30 20.70
N LEU A 168 -10.42 4.32 21.55
CA LEU A 168 -10.65 4.56 22.99
C LEU A 168 -9.80 3.71 23.91
N CYS A 169 -9.58 2.44 23.57
CA CYS A 169 -8.79 1.54 24.42
C CYS A 169 -7.28 1.77 24.26
N ILE A 170 -6.85 2.25 23.09
CA ILE A 170 -5.44 2.39 22.75
C ILE A 170 -5.07 3.86 22.67
N ASP A 171 -4.05 4.24 23.43
CA ASP A 171 -3.48 5.58 23.44
C ASP A 171 -2.10 5.50 22.80
N GLY A 172 -1.94 6.13 21.63
CA GLY A 172 -0.88 5.86 20.66
C GLY A 172 0.58 6.00 21.14
N ASN A 173 0.80 6.48 22.37
CA ASN A 173 2.13 6.63 22.95
C ASN A 173 2.37 5.84 24.25
N ILE A 174 1.34 5.25 24.90
CA ILE A 174 1.50 4.54 26.19
C ILE A 174 0.97 3.10 26.08
N LEU A 175 1.89 2.14 26.20
CA LEU A 175 1.56 0.72 26.18
C LEU A 175 0.83 0.35 27.47
N ASN A 176 -0.45 -0.01 27.36
CA ASN A 176 -1.17 -0.67 28.44
C ASN A 176 -0.90 -2.17 28.39
N GLU A 177 0.05 -2.65 29.19
CA GLU A 177 0.48 -4.05 29.18
C GLU A 177 -0.67 -5.03 29.44
N ASP A 178 -1.54 -4.73 30.40
CA ASP A 178 -2.67 -5.60 30.76
C ASP A 178 -3.67 -5.72 29.59
N LEU A 179 -3.98 -4.61 28.92
CA LEU A 179 -4.87 -4.60 27.76
C LEU A 179 -4.27 -5.40 26.59
N VAL A 180 -2.98 -5.20 26.32
CA VAL A 180 -2.25 -5.89 25.26
C VAL A 180 -2.16 -7.39 25.56
N ASP A 181 -1.89 -7.78 26.80
CA ASP A 181 -1.87 -9.19 27.21
C ASP A 181 -3.24 -9.85 27.03
N THR A 182 -4.32 -9.17 27.44
CA THR A 182 -5.69 -9.66 27.22
C THR A 182 -5.99 -9.82 25.73
N LEU A 183 -5.56 -8.88 24.87
CA LEU A 183 -5.71 -9.00 23.42
C LEU A 183 -4.90 -10.15 22.84
N ILE A 184 -3.62 -10.30 23.21
CA ILE A 184 -2.77 -11.39 22.74
C ILE A 184 -3.38 -12.74 23.13
N GLN A 185 -3.80 -12.88 24.39
CA GLN A 185 -4.46 -14.09 24.87
C GLN A 185 -5.77 -14.35 24.13
N ALA A 186 -6.56 -13.33 23.82
CA ALA A 186 -7.85 -13.52 23.17
C ALA A 186 -7.75 -13.83 21.67
N VAL A 187 -6.76 -13.24 20.98
CA VAL A 187 -6.60 -13.29 19.53
C VAL A 187 -5.75 -14.50 19.09
N PHE A 188 -4.75 -14.89 19.88
CA PHE A 188 -3.78 -15.91 19.50
C PHE A 188 -3.93 -17.24 20.26
N SER A 189 -4.63 -17.29 21.40
CA SER A 189 -4.78 -18.56 22.15
C SER A 189 -5.91 -19.43 21.62
N THR A 190 -5.69 -20.75 21.61
CA THR A 190 -6.75 -21.75 21.39
C THR A 190 -7.65 -21.87 22.63
N ALA A 191 -8.95 -22.08 22.41
CA ALA A 191 -10.06 -21.87 23.35
C ALA A 191 -9.98 -22.51 24.76
N GLN A 192 -9.02 -23.39 25.02
CA GLN A 192 -9.04 -24.26 26.20
C GLN A 192 -8.42 -23.65 27.48
N ASN A 193 -7.63 -22.57 27.41
CA ASN A 193 -6.85 -22.08 28.56
C ASN A 193 -6.99 -20.59 28.92
N VAL A 194 -8.00 -19.87 28.43
CA VAL A 194 -8.09 -18.40 28.65
C VAL A 194 -8.94 -18.04 29.87
N LYS A 195 -8.40 -17.16 30.75
CA LYS A 195 -9.08 -16.59 31.93
C LYS A 195 -10.37 -15.84 31.57
N ASP A 196 -10.43 -15.23 30.39
CA ASP A 196 -11.52 -14.37 29.94
C ASP A 196 -12.35 -15.02 28.82
N LYS A 197 -13.26 -15.92 29.21
CA LYS A 197 -14.11 -16.66 28.28
C LYS A 197 -14.95 -15.78 27.35
N LYS A 198 -15.28 -14.54 27.72
CA LYS A 198 -16.26 -13.70 27.01
C LYS A 198 -15.70 -13.08 25.73
N LEU A 199 -14.54 -12.41 25.81
CA LEU A 199 -13.87 -11.84 24.64
C LEU A 199 -13.48 -12.94 23.65
N CYS A 200 -12.84 -14.03 24.11
CA CYS A 200 -12.52 -15.18 23.27
C CYS A 200 -13.75 -15.76 22.56
N THR A 201 -14.87 -15.93 23.27
CA THR A 201 -16.11 -16.44 22.67
C THR A 201 -16.65 -15.49 21.61
N TYR A 202 -16.53 -14.18 21.80
CA TYR A 202 -16.97 -13.20 20.82
C TYR A 202 -16.13 -13.24 19.54
N LEU A 203 -14.79 -13.26 19.69
CA LEU A 203 -13.85 -13.36 18.58
C LEU A 203 -14.02 -14.67 17.80
N GLN A 204 -14.28 -15.78 18.50
CA GLN A 204 -14.56 -17.08 17.87
C GLN A 204 -15.86 -17.13 17.07
N ASN A 205 -16.80 -16.21 17.29
CA ASN A 205 -17.99 -16.10 16.44
C ASN A 205 -17.73 -15.32 15.14
N HIS A 206 -16.53 -14.74 14.99
CA HIS A 206 -16.07 -13.93 13.86
C HIS A 206 -14.75 -14.49 13.32
N THR A 207 -14.68 -15.80 13.08
CA THR A 207 -13.42 -16.45 12.66
C THR A 207 -12.87 -15.90 11.36
N GLU A 208 -13.75 -15.41 10.48
CA GLU A 208 -13.39 -14.73 9.23
C GLU A 208 -12.61 -13.43 9.43
N GLU A 209 -12.71 -12.79 10.59
CA GLU A 209 -12.05 -11.51 10.91
C GLU A 209 -10.80 -11.67 11.79
N ILE A 210 -10.49 -12.91 12.25
CA ILE A 210 -9.38 -13.17 13.19
C ILE A 210 -8.03 -12.78 12.57
N THR A 211 -7.80 -13.06 11.28
CA THR A 211 -6.53 -12.72 10.61
C THR A 211 -6.29 -11.21 10.56
N TYR A 212 -7.36 -10.43 10.36
CA TYR A 212 -7.29 -8.98 10.44
C TYR A 212 -6.93 -8.53 11.86
N LEU A 213 -7.61 -9.07 12.87
CA LEU A 213 -7.37 -8.70 14.27
C LEU A 213 -5.96 -9.11 14.74
N GLN A 214 -5.42 -10.24 14.26
CA GLN A 214 -4.02 -10.63 14.47
C GLN A 214 -3.06 -9.58 13.92
N SER A 215 -3.29 -9.16 12.67
CA SER A 215 -2.46 -8.15 11.99
C SER A 215 -2.56 -6.79 12.68
N PHE A 216 -3.77 -6.40 13.09
CA PHE A 216 -4.04 -5.19 13.85
C PHE A 216 -3.34 -5.22 15.21
N THR A 217 -3.45 -6.31 15.97
CA THR A 217 -2.79 -6.46 17.28
C THR A 217 -1.28 -6.36 17.16
N ILE A 218 -0.68 -6.99 16.15
CA ILE A 218 0.76 -6.86 15.88
C ILE A 218 1.12 -5.41 15.53
N LYS A 219 0.35 -4.77 14.64
CA LYS A 219 0.56 -3.36 14.27
C LYS A 219 0.56 -2.43 15.49
N LEU A 220 -0.35 -2.65 16.43
CA LEU A 220 -0.44 -1.87 17.66
C LEU A 220 0.79 -2.05 18.56
N ILE A 221 1.21 -3.29 18.76
CA ILE A 221 2.40 -3.60 19.58
C ILE A 221 3.64 -2.96 18.95
N LEU A 222 3.74 -2.94 17.61
CA LEU A 222 4.87 -2.34 16.89
C LEU A 222 4.95 -0.81 16.96
N GLN A 223 3.96 -0.12 17.51
CA GLN A 223 4.05 1.33 17.73
C GLN A 223 5.06 1.67 18.84
N TYR A 224 5.42 0.70 19.68
CA TYR A 224 6.26 0.88 20.86
C TYR A 224 7.69 0.42 20.63
N GLU A 225 8.61 0.87 21.49
CA GLU A 225 10.01 0.46 21.45
C GLU A 225 10.17 -1.06 21.61
N TYR A 226 11.03 -1.66 20.79
CA TYR A 226 11.22 -3.12 20.74
C TYR A 226 11.54 -3.74 22.12
N ASN A 227 12.37 -3.08 22.92
CA ASN A 227 12.76 -3.58 24.24
C ASN A 227 11.56 -3.77 25.17
N THR A 228 10.54 -2.93 25.03
CA THR A 228 9.30 -2.97 25.83
C THR A 228 8.37 -4.09 25.37
N ILE A 229 8.37 -4.40 24.07
CA ILE A 229 7.44 -5.35 23.45
C ILE A 229 8.02 -6.73 23.17
N GLN A 230 9.32 -6.95 23.42
CA GLN A 230 10.00 -8.19 23.08
C GLN A 230 9.29 -9.42 23.66
N SER A 231 8.97 -9.40 24.97
CA SER A 231 8.29 -10.52 25.64
C SER A 231 6.90 -10.78 25.07
N LYS A 232 6.19 -9.74 24.62
CA LYS A 232 4.87 -9.84 23.99
C LYS A 232 4.96 -10.47 22.60
N LEU A 233 6.00 -10.13 21.84
CA LEU A 233 6.26 -10.73 20.53
C LEU A 233 6.68 -12.19 20.65
N ASP A 234 7.50 -12.54 21.65
CA ASP A 234 7.86 -13.92 21.96
C ASP A 234 6.61 -14.75 22.35
N ASP A 235 5.71 -14.21 23.18
CA ASP A 235 4.44 -14.85 23.55
C ASP A 235 3.51 -15.06 22.33
N ILE A 236 3.43 -14.08 21.43
CA ILE A 236 2.70 -14.22 20.17
C ILE A 236 3.31 -15.35 19.32
N MET A 237 4.64 -15.42 19.24
CA MET A 237 5.32 -16.47 18.46
C MET A 237 5.06 -17.88 18.98
N GLU A 238 5.04 -18.05 20.31
CA GLU A 238 4.72 -19.35 20.92
C GLU A 238 3.27 -19.78 20.65
N LYS A 239 2.35 -18.81 20.55
CA LYS A 239 0.92 -19.05 20.33
C LYS A 239 0.52 -19.18 18.86
N ILE A 240 1.29 -18.59 17.95
CA ILE A 240 1.07 -18.72 16.52
C ILE A 240 1.42 -20.16 16.09
N SER A 241 0.39 -20.97 15.83
CA SER A 241 0.54 -22.18 15.01
C SER A 241 0.45 -21.88 13.50
N SER A 242 0.07 -20.66 13.13
CA SER A 242 -0.03 -20.06 11.77
C SER A 242 -0.67 -18.66 11.95
N PRO A 243 -0.09 -17.56 11.43
CA PRO A 243 0.14 -17.34 10.00
C PRO A 243 1.52 -17.79 9.50
N SER A 244 1.69 -17.88 8.18
CA SER A 244 3.01 -18.08 7.57
C SER A 244 3.96 -17.00 8.10
N ILE A 245 5.20 -17.38 8.41
CA ILE A 245 6.28 -16.48 8.86
C ILE A 245 6.36 -15.22 7.97
N GLU A 246 6.05 -15.38 6.68
CA GLU A 246 5.96 -14.34 5.66
C GLU A 246 4.91 -13.26 5.97
N SER A 247 3.73 -13.63 6.48
CA SER A 247 2.67 -12.68 6.85
C SER A 247 3.10 -11.82 8.04
N PHE A 248 3.79 -12.42 9.02
CA PHE A 248 4.32 -11.71 10.18
C PHE A 248 5.44 -10.73 9.77
N ILE A 249 6.38 -11.17 8.94
CA ILE A 249 7.42 -10.29 8.37
C ILE A 249 6.79 -9.15 7.56
N GLY A 250 5.75 -9.44 6.76
CA GLY A 250 5.03 -8.44 5.98
C GLY A 250 4.38 -7.35 6.85
N ILE A 251 3.77 -7.74 7.97
CA ILE A 251 3.21 -6.78 8.94
C ILE A 251 4.31 -5.93 9.58
N PHE A 252 5.46 -6.52 9.94
CA PHE A 252 6.59 -5.76 10.45
C PHE A 252 7.11 -4.75 9.42
N LEU A 253 7.31 -5.18 8.18
CA LEU A 253 7.77 -4.32 7.08
C LEU A 253 6.84 -3.13 6.82
N ALA A 254 5.52 -3.36 6.90
CA ALA A 254 4.52 -2.31 6.71
C ALA A 254 4.51 -1.26 7.82
N ASN A 255 5.01 -1.59 9.01
CA ASN A 255 4.94 -0.73 10.19
C ASN A 255 6.29 -0.13 10.62
N ILE A 256 7.41 -0.54 10.01
CA ILE A 256 8.68 0.19 10.13
C ILE A 256 8.50 1.54 9.41
N LYS A 257 8.34 2.62 10.19
CA LYS A 257 8.24 4.00 9.70
C LYS A 257 9.46 4.35 8.85
N ALA A 258 9.30 4.33 7.53
CA ALA A 258 10.33 4.75 6.57
C ALA A 258 9.76 5.63 5.43
N ALA A 259 8.48 6.00 5.49
CA ALA A 259 7.83 6.73 4.41
C ALA A 259 7.95 8.26 4.63
N SER A 260 8.50 8.95 3.61
CA SER A 260 8.66 10.41 3.44
C SER A 260 9.94 11.09 3.98
N MET A 261 11.10 10.44 3.88
CA MET A 261 12.38 11.04 4.32
C MET A 261 13.13 11.77 3.21
N GLN A 262 13.82 12.86 3.57
CA GLN A 262 14.71 13.62 2.67
C GLN A 262 16.01 12.86 2.39
N SER A 263 16.70 13.09 1.27
CA SER A 263 17.85 12.27 0.82
C SER A 263 18.96 12.05 1.86
N GLU A 264 19.27 13.05 2.69
CA GLU A 264 20.27 12.95 3.76
C GLU A 264 19.82 12.02 4.91
N GLU A 265 18.52 12.00 5.22
CA GLU A 265 17.94 11.09 6.22
C GLU A 265 17.87 9.65 5.70
N ILE A 266 17.71 9.47 4.39
CA ILE A 266 17.59 8.14 3.79
C ILE A 266 18.89 7.33 3.97
N ILE A 267 20.05 7.96 3.85
CA ILE A 267 21.34 7.29 4.02
C ILE A 267 21.52 6.81 5.47
N PHE A 268 21.24 7.69 6.44
CA PHE A 268 21.32 7.36 7.87
C PHE A 268 20.36 6.23 8.27
N VAL A 269 19.14 6.27 7.72
CA VAL A 269 18.11 5.24 7.99
C VAL A 269 18.50 3.90 7.39
N ALA A 270 19.00 3.88 6.15
CA ALA A 270 19.49 2.66 5.52
C ALA A 270 20.64 2.05 6.32
N ASP A 271 21.63 2.86 6.72
CA ASP A 271 22.76 2.41 7.53
C ASP A 271 22.32 1.83 8.87
N SER A 272 21.47 2.55 9.60
CA SER A 272 20.94 2.10 10.89
C SER A 272 20.16 0.78 10.76
N LEU A 273 19.27 0.66 9.78
CA LEU A 273 18.45 -0.53 9.57
C LEU A 273 19.28 -1.74 9.15
N LEU A 274 20.24 -1.54 8.23
CA LEU A 274 21.13 -2.60 7.75
C LEU A 274 22.08 -3.05 8.86
N GLY A 275 22.73 -2.12 9.56
CA GLY A 275 23.66 -2.42 10.64
C GLY A 275 22.99 -3.12 11.82
N GLU A 276 21.83 -2.63 12.26
CA GLU A 276 21.09 -3.26 13.36
C GLU A 276 20.51 -4.62 12.97
N GLY A 277 19.94 -4.72 11.76
CA GLY A 277 19.42 -5.97 11.20
C GLY A 277 20.52 -7.04 11.09
N HIS A 278 21.68 -6.69 10.50
CA HIS A 278 22.82 -7.61 10.38
C HIS A 278 23.33 -8.08 11.74
N ARG A 279 23.54 -7.16 12.69
CA ARG A 279 24.02 -7.49 14.05
C ARG A 279 23.09 -8.48 14.75
N LEU A 280 21.77 -8.26 14.65
CA LEU A 280 20.78 -9.15 15.25
C LEU A 280 20.69 -10.51 14.53
N LEU A 281 20.76 -10.53 13.20
CA LEU A 281 20.79 -11.77 12.41
C LEU A 281 21.98 -12.66 12.80
N MET A 282 23.18 -12.09 12.92
CA MET A 282 24.38 -12.85 13.31
C MET A 282 24.29 -13.39 14.74
N LYS A 283 23.70 -12.61 15.66
CA LYS A 283 23.42 -13.08 17.02
C LYS A 283 22.43 -14.25 17.04
N CYS A 284 21.38 -14.18 16.22
CA CYS A 284 20.39 -15.23 16.04
C CYS A 284 20.99 -16.52 15.46
N LYS A 285 21.80 -16.39 14.40
CA LYS A 285 22.48 -17.53 13.75
C LYS A 285 23.30 -18.35 14.74
N ASN A 286 24.01 -17.68 15.64
CA ASN A 286 24.85 -18.32 16.66
C ASN A 286 24.06 -19.03 17.77
N ASN A 287 22.81 -18.61 18.01
CA ASN A 287 21.96 -19.14 19.09
C ASN A 287 21.04 -20.29 18.64
N GLY A 288 20.94 -20.57 17.33
CA GLY A 288 20.27 -21.75 16.77
C GLY A 288 18.73 -21.79 16.86
N ALA A 289 18.08 -20.84 17.53
CA ALA A 289 16.61 -20.79 17.68
C ALA A 289 15.99 -19.60 16.93
N LEU A 290 14.90 -19.86 16.21
CA LEU A 290 14.02 -18.82 15.66
C LEU A 290 13.36 -18.08 16.82
N SER A 291 13.63 -16.78 16.95
CA SER A 291 13.07 -15.90 18.00
C SER A 291 12.50 -14.62 17.39
N SER A 292 11.75 -13.84 18.17
CA SER A 292 11.18 -12.56 17.71
C SER A 292 12.27 -11.58 17.29
N GLN A 293 13.45 -11.68 17.92
CA GLN A 293 14.65 -10.94 17.54
C GLN A 293 15.08 -11.26 16.11
N CYS A 294 14.98 -12.52 15.69
CA CYS A 294 15.38 -12.93 14.34
C CYS A 294 14.41 -12.40 13.29
N TRP A 295 13.11 -12.42 13.57
CA TRP A 295 12.09 -11.87 12.66
C TRP A 295 12.19 -10.35 12.54
N LEU A 296 12.40 -9.64 13.66
CA LEU A 296 12.69 -8.21 13.65
C LEU A 296 13.95 -7.93 12.84
N ALA A 297 15.01 -8.75 13.02
CA ALA A 297 16.25 -8.59 12.30
C ALA A 297 16.05 -8.73 10.79
N VAL A 298 15.31 -9.75 10.34
CA VAL A 298 14.94 -9.92 8.93
C VAL A 298 14.13 -8.72 8.44
N ALA A 299 13.13 -8.24 9.18
CA ALA A 299 12.31 -7.11 8.77
C ALA A 299 13.12 -5.81 8.66
N LYS A 300 13.94 -5.46 9.67
CA LYS A 300 14.83 -4.29 9.64
C LYS A 300 15.81 -4.37 8.47
N PHE A 301 16.46 -5.51 8.31
CA PHE A 301 17.44 -5.71 7.26
C PHE A 301 16.81 -5.62 5.87
N THR A 302 15.66 -6.28 5.68
CA THR A 302 14.87 -6.22 4.45
C THR A 302 14.47 -4.78 4.15
N LYS A 303 13.94 -4.04 5.13
CA LYS A 303 13.57 -2.63 4.94
C LYS A 303 14.77 -1.76 4.58
N GLY A 304 15.91 -1.99 5.23
CA GLY A 304 17.18 -1.35 4.89
C GLY A 304 17.59 -1.61 3.43
N LEU A 305 17.39 -2.83 2.92
CA LEU A 305 17.64 -3.17 1.51
C LEU A 305 16.67 -2.48 0.55
N GLU A 306 15.39 -2.31 0.92
CA GLU A 306 14.43 -1.56 0.10
C GLU A 306 14.85 -0.09 -0.03
N VAL A 307 15.25 0.53 1.09
CA VAL A 307 15.73 1.90 1.14
C VAL A 307 17.04 2.05 0.35
N LEU A 308 17.97 1.13 0.53
CA LEU A 308 19.22 1.05 -0.24
C LEU A 308 18.95 0.92 -1.74
N ALA A 309 18.01 0.07 -2.16
CA ALA A 309 17.66 -0.11 -3.56
C ALA A 309 17.20 1.20 -4.20
N LYS A 310 16.39 1.98 -3.48
CA LYS A 310 15.96 3.31 -3.90
C LYS A 310 17.16 4.27 -4.04
N ASN A 311 18.04 4.32 -3.05
CA ASN A 311 19.25 5.14 -3.10
C ASN A 311 20.17 4.77 -4.28
N ILE A 312 20.38 3.48 -4.53
CA ILE A 312 21.17 2.99 -5.66
C ILE A 312 20.53 3.42 -6.98
N HIS A 313 19.21 3.23 -7.11
CA HIS A 313 18.47 3.64 -8.31
C HIS A 313 18.62 5.14 -8.57
N GLU A 314 18.32 5.98 -7.57
CA GLU A 314 18.43 7.44 -7.66
C GLU A 314 19.86 7.90 -7.96
N SER A 315 20.86 7.28 -7.33
CA SER A 315 22.28 7.61 -7.57
C SER A 315 22.66 7.40 -9.03
N VAL A 316 22.19 6.32 -9.66
CA VAL A 316 22.54 5.99 -11.05
C VAL A 316 21.76 6.82 -12.08
N HIS A 317 20.60 7.36 -11.70
CA HIS A 317 19.67 8.03 -12.61
C HIS A 317 19.62 9.56 -12.44
N SER A 318 20.13 10.10 -11.33
CA SER A 318 20.16 11.54 -11.08
C SER A 318 21.48 12.17 -11.55
N PRO A 319 21.45 13.17 -12.44
CA PRO A 319 22.64 13.89 -12.89
C PRO A 319 23.24 14.81 -11.80
N PHE A 320 22.56 14.96 -10.67
CA PHE A 320 22.98 15.82 -9.55
C PHE A 320 23.48 15.03 -8.34
N PHE A 321 23.52 13.70 -8.42
CA PHE A 321 23.98 12.87 -7.31
C PHE A 321 25.50 12.72 -7.36
N ASP A 322 26.19 13.34 -6.41
CA ASP A 322 27.64 13.18 -6.26
C ASP A 322 27.93 11.84 -5.55
N MET A 323 28.20 10.80 -6.33
CA MET A 323 28.58 9.48 -5.80
C MET A 323 29.90 9.51 -5.02
N GLU A 324 30.75 10.52 -5.19
CA GLU A 324 31.98 10.67 -4.40
C GLU A 324 31.70 11.13 -2.97
N ALA A 325 30.51 11.71 -2.71
CA ALA A 325 30.16 12.27 -1.41
C ALA A 325 29.81 11.22 -0.34
N ASP A 326 29.41 9.98 -0.70
CA ASP A 326 29.00 8.99 0.31
C ASP A 326 29.28 7.51 -0.02
N PRO A 327 30.57 7.10 -0.12
CA PRO A 327 30.96 5.71 -0.37
C PRO A 327 30.72 4.78 0.83
N TYR A 328 30.42 5.32 2.01
CA TYR A 328 30.33 4.55 3.25
C TYR A 328 29.17 3.54 3.21
N LEU A 329 27.95 4.01 2.98
CA LEU A 329 26.76 3.16 2.99
C LEU A 329 26.86 2.01 1.97
N PHE A 330 27.36 2.29 0.76
CA PHE A 330 27.49 1.27 -0.28
C PHE A 330 28.55 0.22 0.06
N ASN A 331 29.64 0.61 0.70
CA ASN A 331 30.66 -0.34 1.16
C ASN A 331 30.14 -1.21 2.31
N VAL A 332 29.40 -0.61 3.25
CA VAL A 332 28.75 -1.33 4.36
C VAL A 332 27.73 -2.33 3.79
N ALA A 333 26.83 -1.87 2.93
CA ALA A 333 25.83 -2.71 2.28
C ALA A 333 26.46 -3.85 1.47
N LYS A 334 27.51 -3.57 0.69
CA LYS A 334 28.28 -4.57 -0.03
C LYS A 334 28.81 -5.65 0.92
N SER A 335 29.36 -5.26 2.07
CA SER A 335 29.91 -6.23 3.03
C SER A 335 28.84 -7.17 3.57
N TYR A 336 27.63 -6.67 3.84
CA TYR A 336 26.53 -7.48 4.33
C TYR A 336 25.89 -8.33 3.23
N CYS A 337 25.65 -7.75 2.06
CA CYS A 337 25.05 -8.45 0.92
C CYS A 337 25.97 -9.54 0.37
N LEU A 338 27.30 -9.40 0.41
CA LEU A 338 28.22 -10.45 -0.05
C LEU A 338 28.69 -11.40 1.05
N SER A 339 28.12 -11.31 2.25
CA SER A 339 28.46 -12.20 3.34
C SER A 339 28.03 -13.64 3.00
N SER A 340 28.99 -14.57 2.96
CA SER A 340 28.72 -16.00 2.77
C SER A 340 27.92 -16.61 3.92
N ASP A 341 27.84 -15.91 5.04
CA ASP A 341 27.05 -16.33 6.19
C ASP A 341 25.54 -16.15 6.00
N LEU A 342 25.13 -15.31 5.05
CA LEU A 342 23.74 -14.89 4.85
C LEU A 342 23.19 -15.23 3.47
N ASN A 343 24.03 -15.59 2.51
CA ASN A 343 23.61 -15.95 1.16
C ASN A 343 23.83 -17.43 0.89
N ASP A 344 22.89 -18.00 0.15
CA ASP A 344 23.02 -19.31 -0.45
C ASP A 344 22.90 -19.18 -1.98
N ASP A 345 24.06 -19.27 -2.64
CA ASP A 345 24.17 -19.16 -4.09
C ASP A 345 23.54 -20.36 -4.83
N GLN A 346 23.32 -21.50 -4.16
CA GLN A 346 22.67 -22.66 -4.78
C GLN A 346 21.17 -22.45 -4.90
N THR A 347 20.55 -21.85 -3.89
CA THR A 347 19.10 -21.58 -3.84
C THR A 347 18.75 -20.17 -4.30
N THR A 348 19.74 -19.31 -4.56
CA THR A 348 19.56 -17.87 -4.85
C THR A 348 18.77 -17.16 -3.75
N GLU A 349 19.05 -17.54 -2.50
CA GLU A 349 18.44 -16.97 -1.31
C GLU A 349 19.43 -16.08 -0.55
N GLY A 350 18.91 -15.10 0.17
CA GLY A 350 19.72 -14.16 0.95
C GLY A 350 19.62 -12.71 0.47
N PRO A 351 20.33 -11.80 1.17
CA PRO A 351 20.16 -10.36 0.96
C PRO A 351 20.64 -9.85 -0.38
N PHE A 352 21.67 -10.47 -0.97
CA PHE A 352 22.12 -10.11 -2.31
C PHE A 352 21.03 -10.35 -3.35
N TRP A 353 20.48 -11.57 -3.35
CA TRP A 353 19.45 -11.98 -4.28
C TRP A 353 18.13 -11.24 -4.04
N TYR A 354 17.79 -10.96 -2.78
CA TYR A 354 16.66 -10.11 -2.44
C TYR A 354 16.81 -8.70 -3.02
N LEU A 355 17.97 -8.06 -2.84
CA LEU A 355 18.23 -6.71 -3.36
C LEU A 355 18.05 -6.65 -4.88
N ILE A 356 18.60 -7.62 -5.62
CA ILE A 356 18.44 -7.72 -7.08
C ILE A 356 16.97 -7.88 -7.46
N ARG A 357 16.26 -8.83 -6.82
CA ARG A 357 14.84 -9.08 -7.09
C ARG A 357 13.99 -7.85 -6.80
N TYR A 358 14.28 -7.13 -5.72
CA TYR A 358 13.58 -5.91 -5.35
C TYR A 358 13.80 -4.79 -6.36
N ILE A 359 15.05 -4.56 -6.78
CA ILE A 359 15.37 -3.56 -7.81
C ILE A 359 14.62 -3.87 -9.12
N VAL A 360 14.61 -5.13 -9.56
CA VAL A 360 13.89 -5.53 -10.76
C VAL A 360 12.37 -5.36 -10.59
N LYS A 361 11.83 -5.73 -9.43
CA LYS A 361 10.40 -5.64 -9.14
C LYS A 361 9.89 -4.20 -9.14
N ILE A 362 10.65 -3.27 -8.55
CA ILE A 362 10.21 -1.88 -8.34
C ILE A 362 10.66 -0.96 -9.48
N PHE A 363 11.91 -1.08 -9.93
CA PHE A 363 12.52 -0.16 -10.91
C PHE A 363 12.75 -0.80 -12.29
N GLY A 364 12.42 -2.08 -12.44
CA GLY A 364 12.58 -2.81 -13.71
C GLY A 364 14.02 -3.26 -13.98
N SER A 365 14.15 -4.16 -14.97
CA SER A 365 15.45 -4.70 -15.40
C SER A 365 16.39 -3.65 -15.99
N ILE A 366 15.87 -2.55 -16.54
CA ILE A 366 16.70 -1.44 -17.07
C ILE A 366 17.51 -0.76 -15.98
N SER A 367 16.88 -0.50 -14.83
CA SER A 367 17.59 0.09 -13.70
C SER A 367 18.77 -0.78 -13.31
N LEU A 368 18.57 -2.11 -13.25
CA LEU A 368 19.63 -3.07 -12.98
C LEU A 368 20.77 -2.99 -14.01
N MET A 369 20.46 -2.85 -15.30
CA MET A 369 21.47 -2.71 -16.36
C MET A 369 22.30 -1.42 -16.24
N ARG A 370 21.67 -0.30 -15.88
CA ARG A 370 22.40 0.95 -15.62
C ARG A 370 23.30 0.82 -14.39
N ILE A 371 22.81 0.14 -13.34
CA ILE A 371 23.59 -0.18 -12.14
C ILE A 371 24.81 -1.06 -12.49
N PHE A 372 24.64 -2.08 -13.33
CA PHE A 372 25.73 -2.96 -13.79
C PHE A 372 26.84 -2.25 -14.57
N ARG A 373 26.48 -1.19 -15.31
CA ARG A 373 27.44 -0.37 -16.06
C ARG A 373 28.18 0.62 -15.16
N ASN A 374 27.67 0.88 -13.96
CA ASN A 374 28.29 1.76 -13.00
C ASN A 374 29.40 1.02 -12.21
N ILE A 375 30.60 1.61 -12.19
CA ILE A 375 31.77 1.02 -11.53
C ILE A 375 31.59 0.81 -10.01
N TYR A 376 30.82 1.67 -9.34
CA TYR A 376 30.61 1.63 -7.89
C TYR A 376 29.70 0.46 -7.47
N PHE A 377 28.82 0.01 -8.37
CA PHE A 377 27.85 -1.06 -8.09
C PHE A 377 28.19 -2.38 -8.78
N LYS A 378 29.43 -2.56 -9.25
CA LYS A 378 29.90 -3.82 -9.84
C LYS A 378 29.74 -5.03 -8.93
N TRP A 379 29.63 -4.82 -7.64
CA TRP A 379 29.42 -5.90 -6.68
C TRP A 379 27.99 -6.46 -6.71
N ILE A 380 27.02 -5.75 -7.32
CA ILE A 380 25.62 -6.18 -7.51
C ILE A 380 25.48 -7.09 -8.75
N LEU A 381 26.55 -7.25 -9.55
CA LEU A 381 26.57 -8.16 -10.69
C LEU A 381 26.56 -9.63 -10.21
N PRO A 382 25.55 -10.44 -10.58
CA PRO A 382 25.65 -11.89 -10.41
C PRO A 382 26.82 -12.45 -11.24
N ALA A 383 27.31 -13.63 -10.88
CA ALA A 383 28.44 -14.30 -11.54
C ALA A 383 28.28 -14.40 -13.09
N GLU A 384 29.39 -14.71 -13.77
CA GLU A 384 29.65 -14.57 -15.22
C GLU A 384 28.52 -14.95 -16.21
N ASN A 385 27.55 -15.77 -15.81
CA ASN A 385 26.40 -16.17 -16.62
C ASN A 385 25.54 -14.99 -17.12
N PHE A 386 25.46 -13.87 -16.40
CA PHE A 386 24.69 -12.69 -16.85
C PHE A 386 25.45 -11.79 -17.84
N ARG A 387 26.76 -11.98 -18.03
CA ARG A 387 27.55 -11.19 -18.99
C ARG A 387 27.34 -11.64 -20.43
N GLN A 388 26.83 -12.84 -20.65
CA GLN A 388 26.72 -13.44 -21.98
C GLN A 388 25.43 -13.02 -22.71
N ASP A 389 24.37 -12.69 -21.96
CA ASP A 389 23.07 -12.27 -22.48
C ASP A 389 22.75 -10.82 -22.06
N GLU A 390 23.45 -9.83 -22.63
CA GLU A 390 22.85 -8.49 -22.79
C GLU A 390 21.69 -8.54 -23.83
N GLU A 391 20.94 -9.64 -23.90
CA GLU A 391 19.72 -9.72 -24.69
C GLU A 391 18.57 -9.14 -23.88
N PHE A 392 18.16 -7.96 -24.34
CA PHE A 392 17.06 -7.15 -23.85
C PHE A 392 15.80 -7.97 -23.49
N MET A 393 15.04 -7.52 -22.49
CA MET A 393 13.67 -8.01 -22.33
C MET A 393 12.91 -7.78 -23.63
N ASP A 394 12.46 -8.88 -24.25
CA ASP A 394 11.68 -8.81 -25.47
C ASP A 394 10.24 -8.43 -25.14
N ILE A 395 9.97 -7.12 -25.12
CA ILE A 395 8.65 -6.55 -24.81
C ILE A 395 7.59 -7.02 -25.82
N VAL A 396 8.01 -7.44 -27.01
CA VAL A 396 7.13 -7.93 -28.10
C VAL A 396 6.71 -9.40 -27.86
N ALA A 397 7.30 -10.08 -26.87
CA ALA A 397 6.90 -11.42 -26.44
C ALA A 397 5.42 -11.54 -26.01
N VAL A 398 4.71 -10.42 -25.82
CA VAL A 398 3.24 -10.40 -25.66
C VAL A 398 2.49 -11.12 -26.80
N TYR A 399 3.10 -11.22 -27.98
CA TYR A 399 2.56 -11.92 -29.15
C TYR A 399 3.01 -13.38 -29.28
N ASN A 400 3.61 -13.95 -28.24
CA ASN A 400 3.98 -15.36 -28.22
C ASN A 400 2.74 -16.27 -28.23
N PRO A 401 2.81 -17.45 -28.89
CA PRO A 401 4.02 -18.07 -29.46
C PRO A 401 4.35 -17.62 -30.90
N THR A 402 3.40 -16.99 -31.62
CA THR A 402 3.55 -16.69 -33.05
C THR A 402 4.72 -15.74 -33.33
N TYR A 403 4.92 -14.73 -32.49
CA TYR A 403 6.04 -13.81 -32.62
C TYR A 403 7.41 -14.50 -32.48
N GLN A 404 7.55 -15.51 -31.62
CA GLN A 404 8.79 -16.28 -31.50
C GLN A 404 9.15 -17.02 -32.79
N ALA A 405 8.16 -17.58 -33.50
CA ALA A 405 8.36 -18.20 -34.81
C ALA A 405 8.81 -17.17 -35.86
N ILE A 406 8.15 -16.00 -35.90
CA ILE A 406 8.50 -14.89 -36.78
C ILE A 406 9.91 -14.37 -36.50
N ARG A 407 10.26 -14.09 -35.24
CA ARG A 407 11.59 -13.62 -34.83
C ARG A 407 12.68 -14.62 -35.22
N SER A 408 12.40 -15.91 -35.07
CA SER A 408 13.34 -16.98 -35.46
C SER A 408 13.54 -17.07 -36.98
N ALA A 409 12.45 -16.91 -37.76
CA ALA A 409 12.51 -16.86 -39.22
C ALA A 409 13.24 -15.60 -39.73
N VAL A 410 12.98 -14.43 -39.12
CA VAL A 410 13.70 -13.18 -39.41
C VAL A 410 15.20 -13.35 -39.12
N SER A 411 15.56 -13.92 -37.96
CA SER A 411 16.97 -14.17 -37.60
C SER A 411 17.69 -15.06 -38.63
N ARG A 412 17.03 -16.11 -39.13
CA ARG A 412 17.55 -16.99 -40.18
C ARG A 412 17.65 -16.30 -41.55
N ALA A 413 16.66 -15.48 -41.91
CA ALA A 413 16.71 -14.63 -43.10
C ALA A 413 17.91 -13.67 -43.08
N THR A 414 18.33 -13.20 -41.90
CA THR A 414 19.55 -12.38 -41.78
C THR A 414 20.86 -13.14 -42.00
N LYS A 415 20.80 -14.46 -42.18
CA LYS A 415 21.93 -15.31 -42.60
C LYS A 415 21.81 -15.75 -44.07
N GLY A 416 20.80 -15.27 -44.81
CA GLY A 416 20.59 -15.55 -46.22
C GLY A 416 19.49 -16.59 -46.54
N ASP A 417 18.82 -17.16 -45.54
CA ASP A 417 17.73 -18.13 -45.74
C ASP A 417 16.35 -17.49 -45.59
N PHE A 418 15.73 -17.17 -46.72
CA PHE A 418 14.44 -16.47 -46.78
C PHE A 418 13.23 -17.39 -46.94
N ASP A 419 13.44 -18.69 -47.18
CA ASP A 419 12.35 -19.62 -47.50
C ASP A 419 11.40 -19.76 -46.32
N GLU A 420 11.94 -19.86 -45.11
CA GLU A 420 11.15 -19.97 -43.89
C GLU A 420 10.46 -18.65 -43.52
N LEU A 421 11.10 -17.51 -43.78
CA LEU A 421 10.45 -16.21 -43.60
C LEU A 421 9.27 -16.07 -44.57
N ASN A 422 9.44 -16.44 -45.84
CA ASN A 422 8.37 -16.41 -46.83
C ASN A 422 7.22 -17.36 -46.45
N GLN A 423 7.51 -18.60 -46.03
CA GLN A 423 6.49 -19.54 -45.57
C GLN A 423 5.74 -19.02 -44.33
N THR A 424 6.47 -18.51 -43.34
CA THR A 424 5.89 -17.91 -42.14
C THR A 424 4.99 -16.76 -42.55
N VAL A 425 5.48 -15.82 -43.36
CA VAL A 425 4.73 -14.64 -43.81
C VAL A 425 3.47 -15.00 -44.63
N THR A 426 3.52 -16.02 -45.49
CA THR A 426 2.35 -16.46 -46.28
C THR A 426 1.28 -17.18 -45.47
N SER A 427 1.63 -17.70 -44.29
CA SER A 427 0.70 -18.42 -43.41
C SER A 427 0.08 -17.53 -42.33
N LEU A 428 0.50 -16.27 -42.24
CA LEU A 428 0.01 -15.31 -41.25
C LEU A 428 -1.28 -14.61 -41.71
N ASP A 429 -2.25 -14.50 -40.80
CA ASP A 429 -3.40 -13.62 -40.98
C ASP A 429 -2.97 -12.14 -40.90
N SER A 430 -3.77 -11.25 -41.48
CA SER A 430 -3.64 -9.78 -41.45
C SER A 430 -3.40 -9.19 -40.04
N THR A 431 -3.88 -9.88 -39.00
CA THR A 431 -3.68 -9.58 -37.58
C THR A 431 -2.22 -9.72 -37.10
N PHE A 432 -1.37 -10.47 -37.81
CA PHE A 432 0.04 -10.71 -37.45
C PHE A 432 1.05 -9.81 -38.18
N THR A 433 0.55 -8.81 -38.90
CA THR A 433 1.38 -7.77 -39.54
C THR A 433 2.18 -6.95 -38.51
N VAL A 434 1.63 -6.70 -37.33
CA VAL A 434 2.29 -5.93 -36.24
C VAL A 434 3.49 -6.70 -35.64
N PRO A 435 3.34 -7.97 -35.19
CA PRO A 435 4.48 -8.79 -34.75
C PRO A 435 5.63 -8.90 -35.76
N LEU A 436 5.32 -9.05 -37.04
CA LEU A 436 6.33 -9.12 -38.10
C LEU A 436 7.08 -7.81 -38.27
N ALA A 437 6.37 -6.69 -38.32
CA ALA A 437 6.98 -5.37 -38.40
C ALA A 437 7.87 -5.07 -37.19
N LEU A 438 7.46 -5.49 -35.97
CA LEU A 438 8.25 -5.34 -34.76
C LEU A 438 9.50 -6.23 -34.76
N ALA A 439 9.40 -7.49 -35.21
CA ALA A 439 10.54 -8.40 -35.33
C ALA A 439 11.61 -7.86 -36.30
N LEU A 440 11.17 -7.31 -37.44
CA LEU A 440 12.05 -6.66 -38.40
C LEU A 440 12.67 -5.38 -37.83
N PHE A 441 11.87 -4.56 -37.15
CA PHE A 441 12.33 -3.33 -36.50
C PHE A 441 13.44 -3.62 -35.48
N GLU A 442 13.24 -4.59 -34.58
CA GLU A 442 14.25 -4.98 -33.59
C GLU A 442 15.54 -5.46 -34.24
N ARG A 443 15.45 -6.28 -35.28
CA ARG A 443 16.64 -6.80 -35.96
C ARG A 443 17.43 -5.70 -36.68
N VAL A 444 16.74 -4.77 -37.34
CA VAL A 444 17.35 -3.61 -38.01
C VAL A 444 17.97 -2.66 -36.98
N LYS A 445 17.25 -2.37 -35.89
CA LYS A 445 17.74 -1.54 -34.78
C LYS A 445 19.02 -2.13 -34.17
N LEU A 446 19.06 -3.43 -33.89
CA LEU A 446 20.25 -4.12 -33.39
C LEU A 446 21.46 -3.98 -34.34
N SER A 447 21.21 -4.00 -35.66
CA SER A 447 22.26 -3.79 -36.67
C SER A 447 22.85 -2.37 -36.63
N TYR A 448 22.03 -1.35 -36.38
CA TYR A 448 22.49 0.04 -36.28
C TYR A 448 23.13 0.37 -34.93
N ALA A 449 22.69 -0.31 -33.85
CA ALA A 449 23.17 -0.07 -32.50
C ALA A 449 24.50 -0.79 -32.16
N THR A 450 24.90 -1.80 -32.94
CA THR A 450 26.09 -2.62 -32.66
C THR A 450 27.33 -2.20 -33.48
N ASP A 451 28.46 -2.07 -32.80
CA ASP A 451 29.77 -1.89 -33.44
C ASP A 451 30.37 -3.22 -33.93
N ILE A 452 29.74 -4.36 -33.61
CA ILE A 452 30.21 -5.70 -33.98
C ILE A 452 29.86 -5.99 -35.45
N PRO A 453 30.85 -6.16 -36.36
CA PRO A 453 30.60 -6.33 -37.79
C PRO A 453 29.72 -7.54 -38.13
N SER A 454 29.84 -8.64 -37.38
CA SER A 454 29.05 -9.87 -37.59
C SER A 454 27.57 -9.75 -37.21
N LYS A 455 27.20 -8.70 -36.46
CA LYS A 455 25.80 -8.42 -36.09
C LYS A 455 25.14 -7.40 -37.02
N LYS A 456 25.92 -6.73 -37.90
CA LYS A 456 25.42 -5.80 -38.92
C LYS A 456 24.76 -6.55 -40.08
N LEU A 457 23.64 -6.02 -40.56
CA LEU A 457 22.95 -6.51 -41.73
C LEU A 457 23.71 -6.07 -42.98
N SER A 458 23.82 -6.97 -43.96
CA SER A 458 24.40 -6.62 -45.26
C SER A 458 23.42 -5.74 -46.07
N PRO A 459 23.92 -4.94 -47.03
CA PRO A 459 23.07 -4.13 -47.90
C PRO A 459 22.02 -4.95 -48.67
N GLU A 460 22.35 -6.18 -49.07
CA GLU A 460 21.46 -7.09 -49.80
C GLU A 460 20.29 -7.54 -48.92
N ILE A 461 20.54 -7.82 -47.65
CA ILE A 461 19.51 -8.20 -46.68
C ILE A 461 18.59 -7.01 -46.39
N LEU A 462 19.14 -5.79 -46.27
CA LEU A 462 18.33 -4.58 -46.08
C LEU A 462 17.41 -4.32 -47.28
N TYR A 463 17.91 -4.49 -48.51
CA TYR A 463 17.11 -4.36 -49.72
C TYR A 463 15.94 -5.37 -49.75
N MET A 464 16.21 -6.63 -49.40
CA MET A 464 15.19 -7.68 -49.35
C MET A 464 14.14 -7.43 -48.26
N VAL A 465 14.55 -6.92 -47.10
CA VAL A 465 13.63 -6.48 -46.04
C VAL A 465 12.76 -5.32 -46.52
N GLU A 466 13.33 -4.33 -47.21
CA GLU A 466 12.55 -3.25 -47.82
C GLU A 466 11.54 -3.74 -48.87
N GLU A 467 11.90 -4.74 -49.68
CA GLU A 467 10.98 -5.35 -50.64
C GLU A 467 9.82 -6.08 -49.96
N LEU A 468 10.11 -6.86 -48.91
CA LEU A 468 9.08 -7.52 -48.09
C LEU A 468 8.13 -6.51 -47.45
N LEU A 469 8.66 -5.39 -46.93
CA LEU A 469 7.86 -4.32 -46.34
C LEU A 469 6.99 -3.57 -47.37
N LYS A 470 7.44 -3.47 -48.63
CA LYS A 470 6.67 -2.87 -49.74
C LYS A 470 5.58 -3.79 -50.27
N ASN A 471 5.83 -5.10 -50.27
CA ASN A 471 4.90 -6.10 -50.80
C ASN A 471 3.76 -6.45 -49.83
N GLN A 472 3.99 -6.29 -48.53
CA GLN A 472 2.91 -6.28 -47.53
C GLN A 472 2.39 -4.84 -47.37
N GLN A 473 1.14 -4.65 -46.94
CA GLN A 473 0.55 -3.32 -46.71
C GLN A 473 1.21 -2.52 -45.54
N CYS A 474 2.49 -2.77 -45.24
CA CYS A 474 3.33 -2.13 -44.23
C CYS A 474 3.93 -0.79 -44.71
N ILE A 475 3.16 0.02 -45.44
CA ILE A 475 3.60 1.31 -46.02
C ILE A 475 3.98 2.36 -44.95
N VAL A 476 3.92 2.02 -43.66
CA VAL A 476 4.02 3.00 -42.59
C VAL A 476 5.01 2.55 -41.51
N PHE A 477 6.28 2.43 -41.92
CA PHE A 477 7.40 2.51 -40.98
C PHE A 477 7.71 3.99 -40.72
N PRO A 478 7.58 4.48 -39.49
CA PRO A 478 8.02 5.84 -39.17
C PRO A 478 9.54 5.94 -39.37
N SER A 479 9.99 7.01 -40.04
CA SER A 479 11.41 7.34 -40.12
C SER A 479 11.91 7.66 -38.72
N MET A 480 12.59 6.70 -38.08
CA MET A 480 13.16 6.92 -36.75
C MET A 480 14.66 7.14 -36.87
N GLN A 481 15.10 8.32 -36.45
CA GLN A 481 16.49 8.56 -36.14
C GLN A 481 16.78 7.88 -34.79
N ALA A 482 17.54 6.80 -34.81
CA ALA A 482 18.08 6.23 -33.59
C ALA A 482 19.02 7.27 -32.96
N ARG A 483 18.55 7.95 -31.91
CA ARG A 483 19.47 8.74 -31.07
C ARG A 483 20.34 7.75 -30.33
N LYS A 484 21.65 8.01 -30.33
CA LYS A 484 22.56 7.33 -29.41
C LYS A 484 22.22 7.81 -28.01
N ASP A 485 22.14 6.84 -27.11
CA ASP A 485 22.22 7.00 -25.67
C ASP A 485 20.97 7.53 -24.97
N GLU A 486 20.05 6.59 -24.67
CA GLU A 486 19.65 6.22 -23.30
C GLU A 486 18.73 4.97 -23.34
N HIS A 487 18.85 4.06 -22.37
CA HIS A 487 18.06 2.80 -22.39
C HIS A 487 16.56 3.01 -22.16
N GLU A 488 16.17 4.05 -21.42
CA GLU A 488 14.77 4.42 -21.27
C GLU A 488 14.15 4.84 -22.62
N ASP A 489 14.90 5.56 -23.44
CA ASP A 489 14.50 5.91 -24.80
C ASP A 489 14.22 4.66 -25.64
N LEU A 490 14.89 3.52 -25.40
CA LEU A 490 14.66 2.28 -26.16
C LEU A 490 13.29 1.66 -25.88
N ILE A 491 12.82 1.66 -24.63
CA ILE A 491 11.47 1.17 -24.29
C ILE A 491 10.42 2.13 -24.81
N TYR A 492 10.58 3.44 -24.59
CA TYR A 492 9.63 4.42 -25.10
C TYR A 492 9.56 4.37 -26.62
N GLN A 493 10.70 4.23 -27.32
CA GLN A 493 10.73 3.98 -28.75
C GLN A 493 9.92 2.74 -29.10
N MET A 494 10.15 1.60 -28.44
CA MET A 494 9.40 0.37 -28.72
C MET A 494 7.89 0.53 -28.52
N ILE A 495 7.47 1.17 -27.44
CA ILE A 495 6.05 1.46 -27.16
C ILE A 495 5.47 2.36 -28.25
N VAL A 496 6.21 3.39 -28.69
CA VAL A 496 5.79 4.28 -29.77
C VAL A 496 5.69 3.51 -31.09
N VAL A 497 6.68 2.70 -31.46
CA VAL A 497 6.67 1.86 -32.67
C VAL A 497 5.46 0.94 -32.66
N HIS A 498 5.27 0.21 -31.56
CA HIS A 498 4.16 -0.71 -31.36
C HIS A 498 2.81 0.00 -31.50
N SER A 499 2.65 1.15 -30.84
CA SER A 499 1.41 1.94 -30.88
C SER A 499 1.12 2.43 -32.30
N VAL A 500 2.13 2.97 -32.97
CA VAL A 500 2.03 3.45 -34.36
C VAL A 500 1.62 2.30 -35.28
N LEU A 501 2.36 1.18 -35.28
CA LEU A 501 2.05 0.00 -36.09
C LEU A 501 0.64 -0.56 -35.82
N THR A 502 0.22 -0.60 -34.55
CA THR A 502 -1.10 -1.07 -34.15
C THR A 502 -2.21 -0.17 -34.68
N ILE A 503 -2.04 1.16 -34.58
CA ILE A 503 -3.01 2.13 -35.10
C ILE A 503 -3.13 2.02 -36.62
N LEU A 504 -2.00 1.86 -37.30
CA LEU A 504 -1.92 1.86 -38.76
C LEU A 504 -2.46 0.58 -39.40
N THR A 505 -2.34 -0.55 -38.72
CA THR A 505 -2.90 -1.84 -39.15
C THR A 505 -4.39 -1.96 -38.84
N ASN A 506 -4.91 -1.29 -37.80
CA ASN A 506 -6.30 -1.40 -37.35
C ASN A 506 -7.19 -0.18 -37.62
N LYS A 507 -6.83 0.67 -38.60
CA LYS A 507 -7.49 1.94 -38.95
C LYS A 507 -9.02 1.90 -39.12
N LYS A 508 -9.58 0.71 -39.40
CA LYS A 508 -11.01 0.51 -39.67
C LYS A 508 -11.89 0.40 -38.42
N THR A 509 -11.31 0.25 -37.23
CA THR A 509 -12.09 0.16 -35.99
C THR A 509 -12.45 1.56 -35.46
N GLY A 510 -13.70 1.75 -35.00
CA GLY A 510 -14.22 3.07 -34.64
C GLY A 510 -13.41 3.80 -33.56
N HIS A 511 -12.84 3.06 -32.59
CA HIS A 511 -12.04 3.63 -31.51
C HIS A 511 -10.62 4.03 -31.94
N ILE A 512 -10.01 3.29 -32.88
CA ILE A 512 -8.65 3.56 -33.38
C ILE A 512 -8.64 4.68 -34.43
N ARG A 513 -9.79 5.00 -35.06
CA ARG A 513 -9.91 6.07 -36.06
C ARG A 513 -9.44 7.43 -35.52
N MET A 514 -9.77 7.77 -34.27
CA MET A 514 -9.32 9.01 -33.64
C MET A 514 -7.79 9.05 -33.49
N LEU A 515 -7.18 7.95 -33.04
CA LEU A 515 -5.73 7.83 -32.91
C LEU A 515 -5.02 7.81 -34.27
N SER A 516 -5.64 7.24 -35.31
CA SER A 516 -5.13 7.30 -36.68
C SER A 516 -5.09 8.73 -37.22
N ASN A 517 -6.11 9.54 -36.91
CA ASN A 517 -6.12 10.96 -37.26
C ASN A 517 -5.02 11.73 -36.52
N PHE A 518 -4.70 11.34 -35.28
CA PHE A 518 -3.59 11.91 -34.52
C PHE A 518 -2.24 11.70 -35.22
N LEU A 519 -2.00 10.50 -35.74
CA LEU A 519 -0.75 10.18 -36.45
C LEU A 519 -0.68 10.78 -37.85
N SER A 520 -1.79 10.79 -38.59
CA SER A 520 -1.78 11.14 -40.02
C SER A 520 -2.08 12.61 -40.29
N SER A 521 -2.76 13.31 -39.38
CA SER A 521 -3.20 14.69 -39.56
C SER A 521 -3.36 15.39 -38.20
N PRO A 522 -2.27 15.59 -37.45
CA PRO A 522 -2.33 16.20 -36.11
C PRO A 522 -2.97 17.60 -36.12
N GLU A 523 -2.87 18.33 -37.23
CA GLU A 523 -3.51 19.64 -37.40
C GLU A 523 -5.04 19.59 -37.34
N ALA A 524 -5.65 18.48 -37.78
CA ALA A 524 -7.10 18.29 -37.75
C ALA A 524 -7.66 18.13 -36.33
N LEU A 525 -6.78 17.97 -35.32
CA LEU A 525 -7.15 17.76 -33.92
C LEU A 525 -7.02 19.00 -33.04
N LYS A 526 -6.61 20.16 -33.60
CA LYS A 526 -6.40 21.41 -32.85
C LYS A 526 -7.62 21.86 -32.04
N ASP A 527 -8.83 21.58 -32.54
CA ASP A 527 -10.10 21.99 -31.92
C ASP A 527 -10.83 20.85 -31.20
N PHE A 528 -10.19 19.69 -31.03
CA PHE A 528 -10.79 18.54 -30.35
C PHE A 528 -10.31 18.42 -28.90
N LEU A 529 -11.23 18.04 -27.99
CA LEU A 529 -10.86 17.61 -26.64
C LEU A 529 -10.18 16.25 -26.73
N LEU A 530 -8.90 16.21 -26.33
CA LEU A 530 -8.15 14.96 -26.26
C LEU A 530 -8.53 14.16 -25.00
N PRO A 531 -8.40 12.82 -25.04
CA PRO A 531 -8.58 12.00 -23.85
C PRO A 531 -7.69 12.49 -22.70
N ALA A 532 -8.21 12.43 -21.47
CA ALA A 532 -7.55 12.91 -20.26
C ALA A 532 -7.25 14.43 -20.21
N MET A 533 -7.84 15.25 -21.10
CA MET A 533 -7.85 16.71 -20.88
C MET A 533 -8.76 17.07 -19.70
N PRO A 534 -8.37 18.06 -18.89
CA PRO A 534 -9.23 18.56 -17.82
C PRO A 534 -10.48 19.23 -18.42
N ILE A 535 -11.66 18.70 -18.10
CA ILE A 535 -12.93 19.32 -18.50
C ILE A 535 -13.36 20.24 -17.36
N LYS A 536 -13.47 21.55 -17.62
CA LYS A 536 -14.22 22.45 -16.75
C LYS A 536 -15.68 22.03 -16.80
N LEU A 537 -16.11 21.23 -15.81
CA LEU A 537 -17.52 21.06 -15.49
C LEU A 537 -18.06 22.44 -15.11
N SER A 538 -18.63 23.14 -16.08
CA SER A 538 -19.28 24.42 -15.85
C SER A 538 -20.53 24.17 -15.00
N SER A 539 -20.45 24.54 -13.72
CA SER A 539 -21.58 24.77 -12.84
C SER A 539 -22.70 23.72 -12.89
N THR A 540 -22.39 22.42 -12.77
CA THR A 540 -23.15 21.69 -11.75
C THR A 540 -22.91 22.48 -10.47
N LYS A 541 -23.99 22.92 -9.82
CA LYS A 541 -23.96 23.57 -8.52
C LYS A 541 -22.80 22.99 -7.74
N VAL A 542 -21.96 23.86 -7.18
CA VAL A 542 -21.17 23.49 -6.01
C VAL A 542 -22.22 22.96 -5.03
N GLU A 543 -22.48 21.65 -5.08
CA GLU A 543 -22.83 20.91 -3.90
C GLU A 543 -21.68 21.29 -2.97
N ASP A 544 -22.03 22.03 -1.92
CA ASP A 544 -21.17 22.25 -0.75
C ASP A 544 -20.27 21.05 -0.60
N GLU A 545 -18.97 21.26 -0.39
CA GLU A 545 -17.96 20.21 -0.15
C GLU A 545 -18.48 19.15 0.83
N SER A 546 -19.25 18.21 0.31
CA SER A 546 -19.78 17.08 1.02
C SER A 546 -18.65 16.08 0.90
N PHE A 547 -17.93 15.91 2.01
CA PHE A 547 -17.00 14.82 2.27
C PHE A 547 -17.28 13.62 1.37
N LEU A 548 -16.25 13.09 0.68
CA LEU A 548 -16.36 11.88 -0.13
C LEU A 548 -17.08 10.80 0.68
N GLN A 549 -18.36 10.64 0.39
CA GLN A 549 -19.25 9.73 1.07
C GLN A 549 -19.32 8.49 0.20
N CYS A 550 -18.85 7.34 0.68
CA CYS A 550 -19.07 6.11 -0.07
C CYS A 550 -20.58 5.84 -0.20
N SER A 551 -20.97 4.93 -1.09
CA SER A 551 -22.38 4.51 -1.29
C SER A 551 -23.08 4.00 -0.01
N ASN A 552 -22.33 3.82 1.08
CA ASN A 552 -22.79 3.40 2.41
C ASN A 552 -22.75 4.51 3.48
N GLY A 553 -22.45 5.77 3.11
CA GLY A 553 -22.59 6.91 4.02
C GLY A 553 -21.36 7.30 4.85
N HIS A 554 -20.20 6.63 4.68
CA HIS A 554 -19.00 6.92 5.48
C HIS A 554 -18.25 8.16 4.97
N GLN A 555 -17.84 9.05 5.88
CA GLN A 555 -16.96 10.17 5.60
C GLN A 555 -15.51 9.77 5.93
N TYR A 556 -14.62 9.81 4.94
CA TYR A 556 -13.19 9.68 5.20
C TYR A 556 -12.66 11.02 5.72
N THR A 557 -12.09 11.03 6.93
CA THR A 557 -11.25 12.15 7.37
C THR A 557 -9.85 11.91 6.83
N ASP A 558 -9.25 12.93 6.22
CA ASP A 558 -7.88 12.94 5.68
C ASP A 558 -6.77 12.75 6.74
N ASN A 559 -7.11 12.32 7.96
CA ASN A 559 -6.14 12.04 9.01
C ASN A 559 -5.85 10.53 9.08
N MET A 560 -5.28 10.00 8.00
CA MET A 560 -4.38 8.84 8.08
C MET A 560 -3.14 9.17 7.24
N VAL A 561 -2.24 9.94 7.85
CA VAL A 561 -0.82 9.99 7.48
C VAL A 561 -0.03 9.25 8.55
#